data_AF-A0A2I0R1G1-F1
#
_entry.id   AF-A0A2I0R1G1-F1
#
_cell.length_a   1.000
_cell.length_b   1.000
_cell.length_c   1.000
_cell.angle_alpha   90.00
_cell.angle_beta   90.00
_cell.angle_gamma   90.00
#
_symmetry.space_group_name_H-M   'P 1'
#
loop_
_entity.id
_entity.type
_entity.pdbx_description
1 polymer ?
#
loop_
_entity_poly.entity_id
_entity_poly.type
_entity_poly.pdbx_seq_one_letter_code
_entity_poly.pdbx_strand_id
1 'polypeptide(L)'
;MLETFKEVGLTVFLPVIIGMITRNYFPITVKKIRKPLRFILPAIMFLVFTLVLLNENGNGGKSLMEYKDLILPALCLNVLVMFVGYYLSGLIGINHKGKYTIAIEMGLQNSALAIFLANNVIQIESLSLIAVLYGGFSFFSTFLIAWGMKRLGKKDALPQDL
;
A
#
# COMPACT_ATOMS: atom_id res chain seq x y z
N MET A 1 -23.88 -10.88 -1.52
CA MET A 1 -22.98 -11.30 -0.41
C MET A 1 -22.26 -12.62 -0.68
N LEU A 2 -22.97 -13.72 -0.98
CA LEU A 2 -22.33 -15.02 -1.27
C LEU A 2 -21.42 -14.99 -2.52
N GLU A 3 -21.82 -14.25 -3.56
CA GLU A 3 -21.01 -14.07 -4.78
C GLU A 3 -19.74 -13.26 -4.51
N THR A 4 -19.84 -12.14 -3.79
CA THR A 4 -18.69 -11.35 -3.34
C THR A 4 -17.70 -12.20 -2.53
N PHE A 5 -18.19 -13.02 -1.61
CA PHE A 5 -17.33 -13.90 -0.82
C PHE A 5 -16.60 -14.93 -1.68
N LYS A 6 -17.28 -15.50 -2.68
CA LYS A 6 -16.70 -16.45 -3.63
C LYS A 6 -15.64 -15.77 -4.51
N GLU A 7 -15.89 -14.57 -5.01
CA GLU A 7 -14.92 -13.82 -5.81
C GLU A 7 -13.66 -13.48 -5.02
N VAL A 8 -13.77 -12.93 -3.81
CA VAL A 8 -12.59 -12.68 -2.95
C VAL A 8 -11.89 -14.00 -2.60
N GLY A 9 -12.67 -15.04 -2.31
CA GLY A 9 -12.19 -16.41 -2.07
C GLY A 9 -11.25 -16.90 -3.17
N LEU A 10 -11.70 -16.83 -4.41
CA LEU A 10 -10.96 -17.35 -5.57
C LEU A 10 -9.84 -16.43 -6.03
N THR A 11 -10.03 -15.10 -5.98
CA THR A 11 -9.06 -14.13 -6.49
C THR A 11 -7.97 -13.77 -5.50
N VAL A 12 -8.24 -13.88 -4.19
CA VAL A 12 -7.29 -13.49 -3.12
C VAL A 12 -6.89 -14.69 -2.28
N PHE A 13 -7.84 -15.39 -1.66
CA PHE A 13 -7.51 -16.43 -0.68
C PHE A 13 -6.85 -17.66 -1.32
N LEU A 14 -7.40 -18.15 -2.43
CA LEU A 14 -6.88 -19.31 -3.13
C LEU A 14 -5.40 -19.15 -3.55
N PRO A 15 -4.99 -18.08 -4.28
CA PRO A 15 -3.58 -17.90 -4.65
C PRO A 15 -2.67 -17.67 -3.44
N VAL A 16 -3.15 -17.02 -2.37
CA VAL A 16 -2.37 -16.85 -1.13
C VAL A 16 -2.10 -18.20 -0.48
N ILE A 17 -3.12 -19.06 -0.35
CA ILE A 17 -2.98 -20.41 0.22
C ILE A 17 -2.03 -21.26 -0.63
N ILE A 18 -2.19 -21.24 -1.95
CA ILE A 18 -1.28 -21.94 -2.87
C ILE A 18 0.15 -21.44 -2.67
N GLY A 19 0.37 -20.13 -2.62
CA GLY A 19 1.68 -19.53 -2.39
C GLY A 19 2.31 -19.93 -1.05
N MET A 20 1.50 -20.02 0.02
CA MET A 20 1.95 -20.50 1.33
C MET A 20 2.36 -21.98 1.29
N ILE A 21 1.55 -22.82 0.64
CA ILE A 21 1.85 -24.25 0.44
C ILE A 21 3.13 -24.41 -0.38
N THR A 22 3.26 -23.73 -1.52
CA THR A 22 4.47 -23.78 -2.35
C THR A 22 5.72 -23.34 -1.58
N ARG A 23 5.61 -22.32 -0.72
CA ARG A 23 6.71 -21.90 0.16
C ARG A 23 7.12 -22.99 1.14
N ASN A 24 6.17 -23.77 1.65
CA ASN A 24 6.45 -24.86 2.58
C ASN A 24 7.14 -26.05 1.87
N TYR A 25 6.66 -26.46 0.70
CA TYR A 25 7.19 -27.62 -0.02
C TYR A 25 8.44 -27.32 -0.87
N PHE A 26 8.60 -26.10 -1.39
CA PHE A 26 9.71 -25.71 -2.27
C PHE A 26 10.47 -24.45 -1.79
N PRO A 27 11.01 -24.44 -0.55
CA PRO A 27 11.59 -23.23 0.05
C PRO A 27 12.82 -22.70 -0.71
N ILE A 28 13.63 -23.58 -1.31
CA ILE A 28 14.84 -23.18 -2.06
C ILE A 28 14.46 -22.44 -3.35
N THR A 29 13.50 -22.97 -4.12
CA THR A 29 12.98 -22.36 -5.34
C THR A 29 12.33 -21.02 -5.02
N VAL A 30 11.51 -20.96 -3.97
CA VAL A 30 10.84 -19.72 -3.54
C VAL A 30 11.84 -18.67 -3.07
N LYS A 31 12.93 -19.06 -2.40
CA LYS A 31 14.01 -18.13 -2.02
C LYS A 31 14.70 -17.52 -3.24
N LYS A 32 14.89 -18.29 -4.32
CA LYS A 32 15.45 -17.79 -5.59
C LYS A 32 14.50 -16.81 -6.28
N ILE A 33 13.20 -17.12 -6.34
CA ILE A 33 12.18 -16.28 -6.99
C ILE A 33 11.86 -15.02 -6.17
N ARG A 34 11.97 -15.07 -4.83
CA ARG A 34 11.72 -13.92 -3.94
C ARG A 34 12.65 -12.74 -4.24
N LYS A 35 13.92 -13.01 -4.61
CA LYS A 35 14.93 -11.98 -4.84
C LYS A 35 14.58 -11.06 -6.04
N PRO A 36 14.24 -11.57 -7.24
CA PRO A 36 13.76 -10.74 -8.33
C PRO A 36 12.37 -10.15 -8.07
N LEU A 37 11.44 -10.91 -7.47
CA LEU A 37 10.09 -10.40 -7.18
C LEU A 37 10.07 -9.15 -6.29
N ARG A 38 11.05 -9.01 -5.39
CA ARG A 38 11.20 -7.81 -4.55
C ARG A 38 11.31 -6.52 -5.37
N PHE A 39 11.86 -6.59 -6.58
CA PHE A 39 12.02 -5.42 -7.47
C PHE A 39 10.95 -5.41 -8.57
N ILE A 40 10.57 -6.57 -9.10
CA ILE A 40 9.56 -6.68 -10.16
C ILE A 40 8.20 -6.19 -9.67
N LEU A 41 7.75 -6.57 -8.47
CA LEU A 41 6.41 -6.20 -7.99
C LEU A 41 6.27 -4.67 -7.81
N PRO A 42 7.18 -3.96 -7.12
CA PRO A 42 7.14 -2.50 -7.09
C PRO A 42 7.29 -1.85 -8.47
N ALA A 43 8.10 -2.42 -9.36
CA ALA A 43 8.26 -1.89 -10.72
C ALA A 43 6.99 -2.02 -11.56
N ILE A 44 6.27 -3.14 -11.46
CA ILE A 44 4.96 -3.31 -12.10
C ILE A 44 3.97 -2.30 -11.53
N MET A 45 3.92 -2.12 -10.21
CA MET A 45 3.07 -1.11 -9.59
C MET A 45 3.41 0.29 -10.12
N PHE A 46 4.68 0.67 -10.11
CA PHE A 46 5.14 1.94 -10.67
C PHE A 46 4.69 2.13 -12.13
N LEU A 47 4.84 1.09 -12.95
CA LEU A 47 4.47 1.12 -14.37
C LEU A 47 2.96 1.24 -14.56
N VAL A 48 2.16 0.46 -13.83
CA VAL A 48 0.69 0.54 -13.88
C VAL A 48 0.22 1.93 -13.49
N PHE A 49 0.77 2.51 -12.42
CA PHE A 49 0.42 3.88 -12.03
C PHE A 49 0.86 4.91 -13.07
N THR A 50 2.07 4.79 -13.63
CA THR A 50 2.53 5.69 -14.70
C THR A 50 1.62 5.59 -15.92
N LEU A 51 1.18 4.40 -16.32
CA LEU A 51 0.25 4.21 -17.43
C LEU A 51 -1.13 4.81 -17.13
N VAL A 52 -1.63 4.69 -15.90
CA VAL A 52 -2.89 5.34 -15.50
C VAL A 52 -2.77 6.87 -15.57
N LEU A 53 -1.63 7.44 -15.15
CA LEU A 53 -1.34 8.87 -15.25
C LEU A 53 -1.18 9.35 -16.71
N LEU A 54 -0.66 8.52 -17.61
CA LEU A 54 -0.40 8.91 -19.01
C LEU A 54 -1.59 8.68 -19.95
N ASN A 55 -2.35 7.58 -19.77
CA ASN A 55 -3.53 7.24 -20.58
C ASN A 55 -4.73 8.14 -20.32
N GLU A 56 -4.63 9.01 -19.33
CA GLU A 56 -5.57 10.07 -19.00
C GLU A 56 -5.92 10.98 -20.20
N ASN A 57 -5.03 11.08 -21.19
CA ASN A 57 -5.22 11.93 -22.36
C ASN A 57 -5.91 11.23 -23.55
N GLY A 58 -6.17 9.92 -23.50
CA GLY A 58 -6.50 9.11 -24.69
C GLY A 58 -7.97 8.72 -24.86
N ASN A 59 -8.65 8.26 -23.81
CA ASN A 59 -9.96 7.62 -23.94
C ASN A 59 -10.93 8.07 -22.84
N GLY A 60 -11.72 9.12 -23.09
CA GLY A 60 -13.12 9.33 -22.67
C GLY A 60 -13.61 9.05 -21.23
N GLY A 61 -12.79 8.58 -20.30
CA GLY A 61 -13.10 8.36 -18.90
C GLY A 61 -12.60 9.55 -18.09
N LYS A 62 -13.45 10.04 -17.19
CA LYS A 62 -13.21 11.21 -16.31
C LYS A 62 -11.75 11.32 -15.85
N SER A 63 -11.12 12.43 -16.22
CA SER A 63 -9.70 12.72 -16.06
C SER A 63 -9.29 12.72 -14.57
N LEU A 64 -8.10 12.21 -14.21
CA LEU A 64 -7.41 12.54 -12.95
C LEU A 64 -7.29 14.06 -12.75
N MET A 65 -7.32 14.86 -13.83
CA MET A 65 -7.44 16.32 -13.82
C MET A 65 -8.69 16.81 -13.08
N GLU A 66 -9.81 16.08 -13.13
CA GLU A 66 -11.06 16.35 -12.38
C GLU A 66 -10.92 16.00 -10.89
N TYR A 67 -9.93 15.17 -10.54
CA TYR A 67 -9.68 14.68 -9.18
C TYR A 67 -8.36 15.18 -8.58
N LYS A 68 -7.71 16.18 -9.21
CA LYS A 68 -6.49 16.82 -8.67
C LYS A 68 -6.73 17.37 -7.27
N ASP A 69 -7.93 17.87 -7.02
CA ASP A 69 -8.35 18.39 -5.72
C ASP A 69 -8.39 17.31 -4.62
N LEU A 70 -8.42 16.02 -4.99
CA LEU A 70 -8.37 14.90 -4.05
C LEU A 70 -6.93 14.49 -3.66
N ILE A 71 -5.91 14.92 -4.42
CA ILE A 71 -4.52 14.54 -4.13
C ILE A 71 -4.06 15.11 -2.79
N LEU A 72 -4.39 16.39 -2.52
CA LEU A 72 -3.99 17.05 -1.28
C LEU A 72 -4.70 16.43 -0.05
N PRO A 73 -6.03 16.24 -0.03
CA PRO A 73 -6.71 15.47 1.01
C PRO A 73 -6.16 14.05 1.19
N ALA A 74 -5.87 13.34 0.09
CA ALA A 74 -5.29 11.99 0.14
C ALA A 74 -3.90 11.99 0.79
N LEU A 75 -3.05 12.97 0.47
CA LEU A 75 -1.75 13.14 1.12
C LEU A 75 -1.90 13.47 2.60
N CYS A 76 -2.78 14.41 2.94
CA CYS A 76 -3.05 14.75 4.34
C CYS A 76 -3.53 13.53 5.12
N LEU A 77 -4.45 12.74 4.54
CA LEU A 77 -4.92 11.49 5.13
C LEU A 77 -3.77 10.51 5.33
N ASN A 78 -2.94 10.28 4.31
CA ASN A 78 -1.80 9.37 4.37
C ASN A 78 -0.81 9.76 5.48
N VAL A 79 -0.45 11.04 5.54
CA VAL A 79 0.42 11.59 6.59
C VAL A 79 -0.21 11.37 7.98
N LEU A 80 -1.49 11.71 8.12
CA LEU A 80 -2.21 11.60 9.39
C LEU A 80 -2.26 10.16 9.89
N VAL A 81 -2.64 9.20 9.04
CA VAL A 81 -2.73 7.79 9.46
C VAL A 81 -1.36 7.20 9.83
N MET A 82 -0.30 7.60 9.12
CA MET A 82 1.07 7.20 9.48
C MET A 82 1.49 7.75 10.85
N PHE A 83 1.24 9.03 11.11
CA PHE A 83 1.56 9.65 12.40
C PHE A 83 0.75 9.05 13.54
N VAL A 84 -0.56 8.87 13.34
CA VAL A 84 -1.43 8.20 14.32
C VAL A 84 -0.91 6.80 14.61
N GLY A 85 -0.59 6.00 13.59
CA GLY A 85 -0.01 4.67 13.76
C GLY A 85 1.30 4.68 14.55
N TYR A 86 2.19 5.64 14.26
CA TYR A 86 3.48 5.77 14.95
C TYR A 86 3.35 6.16 16.43
N TYR A 87 2.53 7.18 16.74
CA TYR A 87 2.38 7.67 18.10
C TYR A 87 1.52 6.73 18.96
N LEU A 88 0.42 6.21 18.42
CA LEU A 88 -0.48 5.31 19.13
C LEU A 88 0.21 3.99 19.48
N SER A 89 0.98 3.41 18.56
CA SER A 89 1.81 2.23 18.88
C SER A 89 2.87 2.53 19.94
N GLY A 90 3.32 3.78 20.04
CA GLY A 90 4.19 4.24 21.11
C GLY A 90 3.54 4.29 22.48
N LEU A 91 2.27 4.70 22.57
CA LEU A 91 1.51 4.70 23.81
C LEU A 91 1.28 3.28 24.35
N ILE A 92 1.21 2.29 23.46
CA ILE A 92 1.02 0.87 23.80
C ILE A 92 2.36 0.17 24.13
N GLY A 93 3.50 0.90 24.09
CA GLY A 93 4.80 0.37 24.48
C GLY A 93 5.54 -0.44 23.40
N ILE A 94 5.14 -0.32 22.12
CA ILE A 94 5.84 -0.99 21.02
C ILE A 94 7.23 -0.38 20.81
N ASN A 95 8.24 -1.21 20.53
CA ASN A 95 9.61 -0.73 20.28
C ASN A 95 9.71 0.13 19.02
N HIS A 96 10.79 0.90 18.88
CA HIS A 96 10.98 1.83 17.75
C HIS A 96 10.76 1.15 16.39
N LYS A 97 11.39 -0.01 16.15
CA LYS A 97 11.23 -0.75 14.88
C LYS A 97 9.76 -1.10 14.61
N GLY A 98 9.01 -1.53 15.61
CA GLY A 98 7.60 -1.87 15.49
C GLY A 98 6.71 -0.65 15.22
N LYS A 99 6.97 0.50 15.86
CA LYS A 99 6.24 1.75 15.59
C LYS A 99 6.38 2.18 14.12
N TYR A 100 7.60 2.08 13.57
CA TYR A 100 7.85 2.36 12.15
C TYR A 100 7.11 1.41 11.24
N THR A 101 7.14 0.10 11.53
CA THR A 101 6.41 -0.89 10.74
C THR A 101 4.91 -0.59 10.75
N ILE A 102 4.33 -0.33 11.92
CA ILE A 102 2.89 -0.02 12.05
C ILE A 102 2.54 1.26 11.27
N ALA A 103 3.36 2.31 11.37
CA ALA A 103 3.14 3.53 10.61
C ALA A 103 3.13 3.28 9.09
N ILE A 104 4.09 2.49 8.58
CA ILE A 104 4.17 2.13 7.16
C ILE A 104 2.96 1.30 6.72
N GLU A 105 2.55 0.30 7.50
CA GLU A 105 1.37 -0.54 7.20
C GLU A 105 0.06 0.27 7.20
N MET A 106 -0.05 1.29 8.08
CA MET A 106 -1.20 2.21 8.09
C MET A 106 -1.21 3.16 6.88
N GLY A 107 -0.03 3.58 6.40
CA GLY A 107 0.11 4.40 5.20
C GLY A 107 -0.17 3.62 3.92
N LEU A 108 0.38 2.41 3.79
CA LEU A 108 0.24 1.50 2.65
C LEU A 108 -1.01 0.62 2.78
N GLN A 109 -2.18 1.23 2.63
CA GLN A 109 -3.44 0.49 2.65
C GLN A 109 -3.58 -0.44 1.44
N ASN A 110 -4.39 -1.50 1.59
CA ASN A 110 -4.63 -2.46 0.51
C ASN A 110 -5.60 -1.90 -0.54
N SER A 111 -5.05 -1.23 -1.55
CA SER A 111 -5.82 -0.63 -2.65
C SER A 111 -6.58 -1.66 -3.49
N ALA A 112 -6.09 -2.89 -3.61
CA ALA A 112 -6.77 -3.94 -4.38
C ALA A 112 -8.10 -4.34 -3.72
N LEU A 113 -8.12 -4.49 -2.39
CA LEU A 113 -9.37 -4.73 -1.66
C LEU A 113 -10.32 -3.53 -1.75
N ALA A 114 -9.80 -2.30 -1.68
CA ALA A 114 -10.62 -1.09 -1.80
C ALA A 114 -11.28 -0.98 -3.18
N ILE A 115 -10.53 -1.23 -4.27
CA ILE A 115 -11.04 -1.29 -5.65
C ILE A 115 -12.11 -2.38 -5.79
N PHE A 116 -11.84 -3.57 -5.26
CA PHE A 116 -12.78 -4.69 -5.30
C PHE A 116 -14.10 -4.34 -4.60
N LEU A 117 -14.03 -3.76 -3.39
CA LEU A 117 -15.22 -3.34 -2.65
C LEU A 117 -15.99 -2.24 -3.39
N ALA A 118 -15.29 -1.24 -3.93
CA ALA A 118 -15.90 -0.15 -4.67
C ALA A 118 -16.68 -0.64 -5.89
N ASN A 119 -16.13 -1.60 -6.65
CA ASN A 119 -16.76 -2.10 -7.87
C ASN A 119 -17.82 -3.17 -7.60
N ASN A 120 -17.54 -4.15 -6.74
CA ASN A 120 -18.39 -5.35 -6.59
C ASN A 120 -19.37 -5.29 -5.42
N VAL A 121 -19.12 -4.44 -4.41
CA VAL A 121 -19.99 -4.33 -3.23
C VAL A 121 -20.77 -3.03 -3.24
N ILE A 122 -20.06 -1.92 -3.35
CA ILE A 122 -20.66 -0.58 -3.27
C ILE A 122 -21.22 -0.14 -4.64
N GLN A 123 -20.63 -0.65 -5.73
CA GLN A 123 -21.01 -0.36 -7.11
C GLN A 123 -20.97 1.14 -7.46
N ILE A 124 -19.99 1.86 -6.89
CA ILE A 124 -19.74 3.28 -7.20
C ILE A 124 -18.36 3.39 -7.84
N GLU A 125 -18.33 3.58 -9.17
CA GLU A 125 -17.11 3.65 -9.97
C GLU A 125 -16.15 4.74 -9.48
N SER A 126 -16.69 5.89 -9.04
CA SER A 126 -15.89 6.99 -8.49
C SER A 126 -15.06 6.58 -7.26
N LEU A 127 -15.54 5.66 -6.42
CA LEU A 127 -14.79 5.18 -5.25
C LEU A 127 -13.61 4.29 -5.66
N SER A 128 -13.78 3.50 -6.73
CA SER A 128 -12.69 2.67 -7.27
C SER A 128 -11.57 3.56 -7.79
N LEU A 129 -11.92 4.66 -8.48
CA LEU A 129 -10.96 5.65 -8.96
C LEU A 129 -10.16 6.28 -7.81
N ILE A 130 -10.85 6.67 -6.72
CA ILE A 130 -10.20 7.20 -5.50
C ILE A 130 -9.24 6.16 -4.90
N ALA A 131 -9.61 4.88 -4.86
CA ALA A 131 -8.76 3.81 -4.34
C ALA A 131 -7.50 3.58 -5.20
N VAL A 132 -7.63 3.65 -6.53
CA VAL A 132 -6.49 3.59 -7.47
C VAL A 132 -5.56 4.78 -7.26
N LEU A 133 -6.13 5.99 -7.20
CA LEU A 133 -5.41 7.24 -6.96
C LEU A 133 -4.63 7.21 -5.65
N TYR A 134 -5.31 6.89 -4.54
CA TYR A 134 -4.69 6.76 -3.24
C TYR A 134 -3.62 5.67 -3.25
N GLY A 135 -3.86 4.50 -3.85
CA GLY A 135 -2.88 3.42 -3.93
C GLY A 135 -1.59 3.79 -4.64
N GLY A 136 -1.70 4.50 -5.77
CA GLY A 136 -0.52 4.94 -6.52
C GLY A 136 0.27 5.99 -5.78
N PHE A 137 -0.42 6.98 -5.24
CA PHE A 137 0.20 8.09 -4.55
C PHE A 137 0.76 7.71 -3.17
N SER A 138 0.01 6.89 -2.41
CA SER A 138 0.38 6.46 -1.04
C SER A 138 1.65 5.64 -1.02
N PHE A 139 1.96 4.90 -2.07
CA PHE A 139 3.23 4.16 -2.20
C PHE A 139 4.46 5.09 -2.09
N PHE A 140 4.48 6.17 -2.89
CA PHE A 140 5.61 7.10 -2.91
C PHE A 140 5.63 8.00 -1.68
N SER A 141 4.47 8.54 -1.29
CA SER A 141 4.37 9.42 -0.11
C SER A 141 4.75 8.66 1.16
N THR A 142 4.25 7.44 1.37
CA THR A 142 4.63 6.62 2.52
C THR A 142 6.13 6.32 2.53
N PHE A 143 6.73 6.02 1.37
CA PHE A 143 8.17 5.82 1.26
C PHE A 143 8.97 7.07 1.67
N LEU A 144 8.59 8.25 1.16
CA LEU A 144 9.24 9.53 1.48
C LEU A 144 9.06 9.91 2.95
N ILE A 145 7.86 9.78 3.49
CA ILE A 145 7.54 10.09 4.90
C ILE A 145 8.32 9.14 5.81
N ALA A 146 8.29 7.82 5.56
CA ALA A 146 9.01 6.84 6.36
C ALA A 146 10.53 7.07 6.31
N TRP A 147 11.07 7.45 5.15
CA TRP A 147 12.48 7.82 5.01
C TRP A 147 12.83 9.09 5.80
N GLY A 148 11.97 10.11 5.77
CA GLY A 148 12.09 11.33 6.55
C GLY A 148 12.08 11.05 8.06
N MET A 149 11.09 10.29 8.53
CA MET A 149 10.99 9.85 9.94
C MET A 149 12.27 9.13 10.38
N LYS A 150 12.78 8.20 9.57
CA LYS A 150 14.00 7.44 9.88
C LYS A 150 15.23 8.34 10.03
N ARG A 151 15.33 9.42 9.25
CA ARG A 151 16.43 10.40 9.36
C ARG A 151 16.32 11.24 10.64
N LEU A 152 15.10 11.57 11.05
CA LEU A 152 14.85 12.33 12.28
C LEU A 152 15.12 11.48 13.53
N GLY A 153 14.66 10.23 13.56
CA GLY A 153 14.88 9.31 14.70
C GLY A 153 16.34 8.87 14.90
N LYS A 154 17.22 9.08 13.90
CA LYS A 154 18.66 8.83 14.03
C LYS A 154 19.39 9.87 14.88
N LYS A 155 18.81 11.06 15.11
CA LYS A 155 19.41 12.11 15.95
C LYS A 155 19.27 11.84 17.45
N ASP A 156 18.32 11.00 17.86
CA ASP A 156 18.06 10.70 19.28
C ASP A 156 18.86 9.50 19.81
N ALA A 157 19.65 8.84 18.95
CA ALA A 157 20.59 7.80 19.34
C ALA A 157 21.95 8.44 19.71
N LEU A 158 21.99 9.13 20.86
CA LEU A 158 23.26 9.48 21.52
C LEU A 158 23.98 8.17 21.95
N PRO A 159 25.33 8.15 21.96
CA PRO A 159 26.10 6.94 22.27
C PRO A 159 25.76 6.41 23.66
N GLN A 160 25.36 5.15 23.77
CA GLN A 160 25.28 4.43 25.05
C GLN A 160 26.63 3.78 25.37
N ASP A 161 27.69 4.60 25.36
CA ASP A 161 29.02 4.20 25.80
C ASP A 161 29.40 5.10 27.00
N LEU A 162 29.06 4.64 28.21
CA LEU A 162 29.71 4.98 29.48
C LEU A 162 29.36 3.90 30.53
#